data_AF-A0A7E5VU63-F1
#
_entry.id   AF-A0A7E5VU63-F1
#
_cell.length_a   1.000
_cell.length_b   1.000
_cell.length_c   1.000
_cell.angle_alpha   90.00
_cell.angle_beta   90.00
_cell.angle_gamma   90.00
#
_symmetry.space_group_name_H-M   'P 1'
#
loop_
_entity.id
_entity.type
_entity.pdbx_description
1 polymer ?
#
loop_
_entity_poly.entity_id
_entity_poly.type
_entity_poly.pdbx_seq_one_letter_code
_entity_poly.pdbx_strand_id
1 'polypeptide(L)'
;MEEEKVNPRKKFKFLKDQISSPTLEAIKGMGFKTMTDIQAEVLPAALDGVDVVATAKTGSGKTLAFLIPAVETIIKCKEKQVQGTCCIIISPTRELAIQTHSVLQELVAYHENITSSLVIGGENRKRQSAELSTGVHIVIATPGRLFDHMRTKEFDYRNVCCLVLDEADKIFQYGFEEDLKQIVNRLPKERQTMLFSATQSERTEALIKSAMKEKVHNINTDEDNLMATVEGLKQGYAICDTEYRLWWLDKLLKKTRNFKVMVFFSSCKSVEFHHEFFSKYCQVSVLCIHGKMSQADRTNVITNFYNAEKVALFCTDLAARGLDIPAVDWIVQFDPPADANEYIHRVGRTARGMGAEGNAVLLLRPEEQDFVPYLKESKIYLDKYESWNKFANLQPKLDAAISDPLFHQLAVEAFEGYMRAFEVKKLKHIFNVITMDVDIVARSFGLKERPDVDIRIGFSKKHRPRKRAAAMLAESTGSVKHLKS
;
A
#
# COMPACT_ATOMS: atom_id res chain seq x y z
N MET A 1 -5.19 30.77 24.46
CA MET A 1 -4.04 29.94 24.05
C MET A 1 -3.74 30.31 22.61
N GLU A 2 -2.51 30.72 22.38
CA GLU A 2 -2.04 31.52 21.24
C GLU A 2 -2.38 30.89 19.90
N GLU A 3 -3.00 31.65 18.99
CA GLU A 3 -2.98 31.33 17.57
C GLU A 3 -1.52 31.26 17.14
N GLU A 4 -1.01 30.06 16.85
CA GLU A 4 0.27 29.91 16.16
C GLU A 4 0.27 30.83 14.95
N LYS A 5 1.15 31.83 14.97
CA LYS A 5 1.36 32.73 13.84
C LYS A 5 1.83 31.89 12.65
N VAL A 6 0.91 31.42 11.84
CA VAL A 6 1.19 30.69 10.59
C VAL A 6 2.20 31.51 9.81
N ASN A 7 3.40 30.95 9.61
CA ASN A 7 4.49 31.60 8.88
C ASN A 7 3.91 32.13 7.56
N PRO A 8 3.94 33.45 7.29
CA PRO A 8 3.31 34.02 6.11
C PRO A 8 3.73 33.26 4.85
N ARG A 9 5.01 32.90 4.74
CA ARG A 9 5.60 32.21 3.58
C ARG A 9 4.98 30.84 3.28
N LYS A 10 4.24 30.22 4.21
CA LYS A 10 3.52 28.96 4.00
C LYS A 10 2.13 29.15 3.37
N LYS A 11 1.64 30.37 3.09
CA LYS A 11 0.36 30.53 2.38
C LYS A 11 0.54 30.32 0.88
N PHE A 12 -0.37 29.59 0.23
CA PHE A 12 -0.35 29.39 -1.24
C PHE A 12 -0.34 30.73 -2.01
N LYS A 13 -0.89 31.80 -1.43
CA LYS A 13 -0.86 33.16 -1.99
C LYS A 13 0.57 33.69 -2.23
N PHE A 14 1.59 33.16 -1.57
CA PHE A 14 2.99 33.56 -1.82
C PHE A 14 3.52 33.02 -3.15
N LEU A 15 2.87 32.00 -3.73
CA LEU A 15 3.22 31.48 -5.04
C LEU A 15 2.55 32.24 -6.19
N LYS A 16 1.76 33.28 -5.92
CA LYS A 16 0.98 34.02 -6.95
C LYS A 16 1.80 34.51 -8.14
N ASP A 17 3.10 34.73 -7.95
CA ASP A 17 4.03 35.23 -8.97
C ASP A 17 4.81 34.07 -9.65
N GLN A 18 4.65 32.83 -9.17
CA GLN A 18 5.31 31.61 -9.69
C GLN A 18 4.33 30.61 -10.32
N ILE A 19 3.05 30.65 -9.94
CA ILE A 19 1.99 29.80 -10.51
C ILE A 19 0.92 30.64 -11.20
N SER A 20 0.25 30.05 -12.16
CA SER A 20 -0.80 30.68 -12.94
C SER A 20 -2.04 31.00 -12.09
N SER A 21 -2.80 32.02 -12.51
CA SER A 21 -4.05 32.40 -11.83
C SER A 21 -5.08 31.27 -11.77
N PRO A 22 -5.29 30.46 -12.83
CA PRO A 22 -6.20 29.32 -12.76
C PRO A 22 -5.78 28.23 -11.76
N THR A 23 -4.47 27.95 -11.63
CA THR A 23 -3.99 26.99 -10.63
C THR A 23 -4.24 27.48 -9.21
N LEU A 24 -4.00 28.77 -8.94
CA LEU A 24 -4.28 29.36 -7.64
C LEU A 24 -5.78 29.35 -7.30
N GLU A 25 -6.64 29.56 -8.30
CA GLU A 25 -8.10 29.49 -8.15
C GLU A 25 -8.57 28.06 -7.86
N ALA A 26 -8.02 27.06 -8.56
CA ALA A 26 -8.28 25.64 -8.30
C ALA A 26 -7.92 25.24 -6.87
N ILE A 27 -6.71 25.60 -6.40
CA ILE A 27 -6.27 25.32 -5.02
C ILE A 27 -7.21 25.96 -3.99
N LYS A 28 -7.69 27.18 -4.26
CA LYS A 28 -8.66 27.86 -3.41
C LYS A 28 -10.02 27.15 -3.42
N GLY A 29 -10.47 26.67 -4.58
CA GLY A 29 -11.69 25.89 -4.74
C GLY A 29 -11.66 24.56 -3.97
N MET A 30 -10.50 23.92 -3.89
CA MET A 30 -10.25 22.74 -3.05
C MET A 30 -10.22 23.04 -1.55
N GLY A 31 -10.29 24.32 -1.14
CA GLY A 31 -10.33 24.74 0.26
C GLY A 31 -8.96 24.91 0.93
N PHE A 32 -7.85 24.76 0.20
CA PHE A 32 -6.51 24.88 0.77
C PHE A 32 -6.03 26.34 0.85
N LYS A 33 -5.75 26.82 2.06
CA LYS A 33 -5.22 28.18 2.30
C LYS A 33 -3.71 28.22 2.54
N THR A 34 -3.19 27.17 3.16
CA THR A 34 -1.81 27.04 3.64
C THR A 34 -1.20 25.76 3.11
N MET A 35 0.06 25.86 2.70
CA MET A 35 0.92 24.75 2.30
C MET A 35 1.33 23.95 3.53
N THR A 36 1.46 22.64 3.36
CA THR A 36 2.19 21.78 4.30
C THR A 36 3.70 22.03 4.18
N ASP A 37 4.48 21.54 5.13
CA ASP A 37 5.93 21.74 5.17
C ASP A 37 6.60 21.22 3.91
N ILE A 38 6.26 19.99 3.50
CA ILE A 38 6.79 19.40 2.28
C ILE A 38 6.40 20.20 1.03
N GLN A 39 5.20 20.78 0.97
CA GLN A 39 4.77 21.63 -0.14
C GLN A 39 5.58 22.94 -0.18
N ALA A 40 5.78 23.58 0.97
CA ALA A 40 6.52 24.83 1.07
C ALA A 40 8.01 24.67 0.70
N GLU A 41 8.60 23.51 0.96
CA GLU A 41 9.99 23.21 0.60
C GLU A 41 10.14 22.78 -0.86
N VAL A 42 9.23 21.94 -1.36
CA VAL A 42 9.31 21.39 -2.73
C VAL A 42 8.96 22.42 -3.80
N LEU A 43 7.88 23.18 -3.61
CA LEU A 43 7.28 23.97 -4.68
C LEU A 43 8.24 25.00 -5.30
N PRO A 44 9.03 25.78 -4.53
CA PRO A 44 9.96 26.74 -5.12
C PRO A 44 10.98 26.09 -6.08
N ALA A 45 11.62 25.00 -5.66
CA ALA A 45 12.62 24.30 -6.48
C ALA A 45 11.97 23.57 -7.68
N ALA A 46 10.81 22.96 -7.46
CA ALA A 46 10.10 22.23 -8.51
C ALA A 46 9.55 23.15 -9.61
N LEU A 47 9.07 24.35 -9.27
CA LEU A 47 8.57 25.35 -10.24
C LEU A 47 9.67 25.93 -11.13
N ASP A 48 10.90 25.96 -10.63
CA ASP A 48 12.12 26.34 -11.35
C ASP A 48 12.64 25.23 -12.29
N GLY A 49 12.00 24.05 -12.30
CA GLY A 49 12.38 22.94 -13.18
C GLY A 49 13.56 22.10 -12.66
N VAL A 50 13.92 22.24 -11.38
CA VAL A 50 15.01 21.47 -10.76
C VAL A 50 14.52 20.05 -10.45
N ASP A 51 15.40 19.06 -10.57
CA ASP A 51 15.11 17.69 -10.14
C ASP A 51 14.96 17.64 -8.61
N VAL A 52 13.90 17.01 -8.12
CA VAL A 52 13.56 16.98 -6.69
C VAL A 52 13.47 15.56 -6.18
N VAL A 53 14.11 15.28 -5.05
CA VAL A 53 13.88 14.07 -4.26
C VAL A 53 13.27 14.50 -2.94
N ALA A 54 12.03 14.11 -2.70
CA ALA A 54 11.25 14.51 -1.53
C ALA A 54 10.91 13.27 -0.69
N THR A 55 11.45 13.24 0.54
CA THR A 55 11.10 12.24 1.56
C THR A 55 10.25 12.89 2.62
N ALA A 56 9.03 12.39 2.79
CA ALA A 56 8.10 12.87 3.81
C ALA A 56 7.09 11.79 4.21
N LYS A 57 6.62 11.85 5.46
CA LYS A 57 5.57 10.96 6.01
C LYS A 57 4.34 10.82 5.10
N THR A 58 3.66 9.68 5.21
CA THR A 58 2.33 9.49 4.59
C THR A 58 1.35 10.55 5.09
N GLY A 59 0.47 11.03 4.20
CA GLY A 59 -0.50 12.07 4.57
C GLY A 59 0.04 13.50 4.68
N SER A 60 1.33 13.74 4.42
CA SER A 60 1.95 15.08 4.46
C SER A 60 1.55 16.04 3.31
N GLY A 61 0.69 15.61 2.39
CA GLY A 61 0.25 16.44 1.26
C GLY A 61 1.19 16.43 0.04
N LYS A 62 2.01 15.39 -0.14
CA LYS A 62 2.94 15.22 -1.28
C LYS A 62 2.27 15.39 -2.66
N THR A 63 1.01 14.98 -2.80
CA THR A 63 0.29 15.00 -4.08
C THR A 63 0.27 16.39 -4.72
N LEU A 64 -0.10 17.43 -3.96
CA LEU A 64 -0.08 18.81 -4.50
C LEU A 64 1.35 19.33 -4.72
N ALA A 65 2.34 18.84 -3.95
CA ALA A 65 3.73 19.25 -4.10
C ALA A 65 4.30 18.89 -5.49
N PHE A 66 3.80 17.83 -6.14
CA PHE A 66 4.21 17.47 -7.51
C PHE A 66 3.18 17.80 -8.59
N LEU A 67 1.88 17.83 -8.28
CA LEU A 67 0.86 18.13 -9.28
C LEU A 67 0.90 19.60 -9.72
N ILE A 68 1.13 20.53 -8.80
CA ILE A 68 1.26 21.95 -9.11
C ILE A 68 2.38 22.21 -10.12
N PRO A 69 3.65 21.81 -9.87
CA PRO A 69 4.72 22.04 -10.84
C PRO A 69 4.52 21.26 -12.15
N ALA A 70 3.89 20.08 -12.11
CA ALA A 70 3.54 19.33 -13.32
C ALA A 70 2.55 20.12 -14.21
N VAL A 71 1.48 20.67 -13.63
CA VAL A 71 0.50 21.50 -14.36
C VAL A 71 1.14 22.76 -14.93
N GLU A 72 1.96 23.47 -14.15
CA GLU A 72 2.67 24.67 -14.61
C GLU A 72 3.67 24.35 -15.75
N THR A 73 4.28 23.16 -15.74
CA THR A 73 5.10 22.69 -16.86
C THR A 73 4.28 22.51 -18.13
N ILE A 74 3.07 21.95 -18.02
CA ILE A 74 2.16 21.81 -19.18
C ILE A 74 1.77 23.17 -19.76
N ILE A 75 1.51 24.18 -18.91
CA ILE A 75 1.19 25.53 -19.35
C ILE A 75 2.33 26.09 -20.21
N LYS A 76 3.57 26.01 -19.72
CA LYS A 76 4.77 26.42 -20.47
C LYS A 76 4.95 25.64 -21.79
N CYS A 77 4.62 24.35 -21.81
CA CYS A 77 4.66 23.53 -23.04
C CYS A 77 3.61 23.98 -24.06
N LYS A 78 2.40 24.32 -23.60
CA LYS A 78 1.32 24.80 -24.48
C LYS A 78 1.60 26.16 -25.08
N GLU A 79 2.19 27.08 -24.31
CA GLU A 79 2.67 28.37 -24.84
C GLU A 79 3.68 28.16 -25.99
N LYS A 80 4.49 27.11 -25.90
CA LYS A 80 5.45 26.67 -26.93
C LYS A 80 4.84 25.76 -28.00
N GLN A 81 3.53 25.53 -27.98
CA GLN A 81 2.80 24.67 -28.93
C GLN A 81 3.34 23.22 -29.01
N VAL A 82 3.90 22.72 -27.91
CA VAL A 82 4.37 21.33 -27.83
C VAL A 82 3.17 20.39 -27.82
N GLN A 83 3.17 19.42 -28.74
CA GLN A 83 2.09 18.44 -28.90
C GLN A 83 2.41 17.13 -28.18
N GLY A 84 1.37 16.37 -27.83
CA GLY A 84 1.49 15.05 -27.21
C GLY A 84 1.82 15.10 -25.72
N THR A 85 2.34 13.98 -25.19
CA THR A 85 2.56 13.84 -23.75
C THR A 85 3.83 14.55 -23.31
N CYS A 86 3.66 15.47 -22.35
CA CYS A 86 4.73 16.28 -21.78
C CYS A 86 5.06 15.87 -20.34
N CYS A 87 4.08 15.33 -19.59
CA CYS A 87 4.27 14.88 -18.22
C CYS A 87 3.80 13.42 -18.05
N ILE A 88 4.61 12.61 -17.38
CA ILE A 88 4.26 11.26 -16.94
C ILE A 88 4.38 11.18 -15.42
N ILE A 89 3.34 10.69 -14.77
CA ILE A 89 3.30 10.40 -13.33
C ILE A 89 3.13 8.90 -13.16
N ILE A 90 4.09 8.26 -12.50
CA ILE A 90 4.09 6.83 -12.22
C ILE A 90 3.69 6.60 -10.77
N SER A 91 2.62 5.85 -10.56
CA SER A 91 2.14 5.43 -9.24
C SER A 91 2.21 3.89 -9.11
N PRO A 92 2.54 3.34 -7.94
CA PRO A 92 2.77 1.90 -7.75
C PRO A 92 1.51 1.04 -7.86
N THR A 93 0.33 1.61 -7.61
CA THR A 93 -0.96 0.91 -7.62
C THR A 93 -1.97 1.62 -8.51
N ARG A 94 -2.96 0.86 -8.99
CA ARG A 94 -4.02 1.40 -9.86
C ARG A 94 -4.86 2.41 -9.10
N GLU A 95 -5.08 2.10 -7.84
CA GLU A 95 -5.77 2.89 -6.84
C GLU A 95 -5.09 4.25 -6.69
N LEU A 96 -3.77 4.29 -6.46
CA LEU A 96 -3.08 5.56 -6.27
C LEU A 96 -3.11 6.40 -7.55
N ALA A 97 -2.97 5.74 -8.71
CA ALA A 97 -3.08 6.41 -10.00
C ALA A 97 -4.47 7.04 -10.21
N ILE A 98 -5.56 6.34 -9.86
CA ILE A 98 -6.93 6.88 -9.91
C ILE A 98 -7.06 8.08 -8.97
N GLN A 99 -6.58 7.97 -7.73
CA GLN A 99 -6.63 9.05 -6.76
C GLN A 99 -5.88 10.30 -7.24
N THR A 100 -4.64 10.13 -7.69
CA THR A 100 -3.83 11.22 -8.23
C THR A 100 -4.49 11.84 -9.46
N HIS A 101 -5.17 11.04 -10.28
CA HIS A 101 -5.94 11.56 -11.42
C HIS A 101 -7.15 12.38 -10.98
N SER A 102 -7.90 11.96 -9.96
CA SER A 102 -9.02 12.75 -9.42
C SER A 102 -8.55 14.11 -8.91
N VAL A 103 -7.47 14.13 -8.11
CA VAL A 103 -6.87 15.39 -7.62
C VAL A 103 -6.38 16.26 -8.78
N LEU A 104 -5.79 15.65 -9.81
CA LEU A 104 -5.39 16.38 -11.02
C LEU A 104 -6.60 17.02 -11.72
N GLN A 105 -7.75 16.33 -11.83
CA GLN A 105 -8.96 16.89 -12.44
C GLN A 105 -9.46 18.13 -11.70
N GLU A 106 -9.46 18.10 -10.37
CA GLU A 106 -9.81 19.27 -9.56
C GLU A 106 -8.82 20.42 -9.78
N LEU A 107 -7.53 20.12 -9.85
CA LEU A 107 -6.48 21.11 -10.04
C LEU A 107 -6.54 21.77 -11.44
N VAL A 108 -6.91 21.01 -12.48
CA VAL A 108 -7.01 21.54 -13.86
C VAL A 108 -8.40 22.08 -14.20
N ALA A 109 -9.36 22.06 -13.26
CA ALA A 109 -10.75 22.44 -13.52
C ALA A 109 -10.94 23.86 -14.07
N TYR A 110 -10.02 24.77 -13.73
CA TYR A 110 -10.03 26.17 -14.19
C TYR A 110 -9.13 26.42 -15.42
N HIS A 111 -8.45 25.38 -15.92
CA HIS A 111 -7.55 25.49 -17.07
C HIS A 111 -8.24 25.10 -18.37
N GLU A 112 -8.14 25.97 -19.38
CA GLU A 112 -8.62 25.62 -20.71
C GLU A 112 -7.68 24.61 -21.40
N ASN A 113 -8.26 23.53 -21.91
CA ASN A 113 -7.61 22.59 -22.82
C ASN A 113 -6.37 21.85 -22.25
N ILE A 114 -6.29 21.60 -20.93
CA ILE A 114 -5.32 20.63 -20.39
C ILE A 114 -6.00 19.26 -20.39
N THR A 115 -5.35 18.27 -20.99
CA THR A 115 -5.88 16.91 -21.10
C THR A 115 -5.01 15.92 -20.36
N SER A 116 -5.64 14.93 -19.74
CA SER A 116 -4.96 13.83 -19.05
C SER A 116 -5.58 12.49 -19.38
N SER A 117 -4.80 11.40 -19.27
CA SER A 117 -5.32 10.03 -19.34
C SER A 117 -4.77 9.17 -18.22
N LEU A 118 -5.57 8.19 -17.81
CA LEU A 118 -5.26 7.20 -16.79
C LEU A 118 -4.89 5.86 -17.45
N VAL A 119 -3.64 5.45 -17.31
CA VAL A 119 -3.07 4.26 -17.97
C VAL A 119 -2.76 3.17 -16.93
N ILE A 120 -3.78 2.38 -16.61
CA ILE A 120 -3.72 1.37 -15.55
C ILE A 120 -4.14 -0.02 -16.03
N GLY A 121 -3.62 -1.07 -15.39
CA GLY A 121 -4.03 -2.44 -15.67
C GLY A 121 -5.49 -2.71 -15.32
N GLY A 122 -6.08 -3.79 -15.85
CA GLY A 122 -7.48 -4.17 -15.59
C GLY A 122 -8.53 -3.39 -16.38
N GLU A 123 -8.14 -2.27 -16.97
CA GLU A 123 -8.97 -1.46 -17.84
C GLU A 123 -8.77 -1.82 -19.34
N ASN A 124 -9.73 -1.41 -20.17
CA ASN A 124 -9.74 -1.72 -21.60
C ASN A 124 -8.55 -1.08 -22.33
N ARG A 125 -7.63 -1.92 -22.80
CA ARG A 125 -6.41 -1.51 -23.48
C ARG A 125 -6.66 -0.75 -24.79
N LYS A 126 -7.67 -1.14 -25.58
CA LYS A 126 -7.96 -0.48 -26.86
C LYS A 126 -8.43 0.96 -26.63
N ARG A 127 -9.25 1.17 -25.60
CA ARG A 127 -9.69 2.50 -25.19
C ARG A 127 -8.50 3.38 -24.77
N GLN A 128 -7.64 2.90 -23.87
CA GLN A 128 -6.43 3.63 -23.46
C GLN A 128 -5.53 3.95 -24.67
N SER A 129 -5.36 3.00 -25.58
CA SER A 129 -4.56 3.21 -26.80
C SER A 129 -5.14 4.32 -27.69
N ALA A 130 -6.46 4.38 -27.82
CA ALA A 130 -7.13 5.44 -28.58
C ALA A 130 -6.96 6.80 -27.90
N GLU A 131 -7.15 6.90 -26.58
CA GLU A 131 -6.92 8.13 -25.81
C GLU A 131 -5.46 8.61 -25.96
N LEU A 132 -4.47 7.72 -25.81
CA LEU A 132 -3.06 8.08 -25.99
C LEU A 132 -2.75 8.55 -27.42
N SER A 133 -3.39 7.95 -28.43
CA SER A 133 -3.20 8.36 -29.83
C SER A 133 -3.68 9.77 -30.14
N THR A 134 -4.59 10.33 -29.34
CA THR A 134 -5.03 11.74 -29.48
C THR A 134 -4.00 12.75 -28.98
N GLY A 135 -2.96 12.32 -28.26
CA GLY A 135 -1.91 13.20 -27.73
C GLY A 135 -2.33 13.94 -26.46
N VAL A 136 -2.55 13.20 -25.36
CA VAL A 136 -2.83 13.81 -24.05
C VAL A 136 -1.59 14.46 -23.42
N HIS A 137 -1.77 15.55 -22.68
CA HIS A 137 -0.64 16.30 -22.10
C HIS A 137 -0.02 15.60 -20.89
N ILE A 138 -0.86 15.04 -20.00
CA ILE A 138 -0.46 14.37 -18.76
C ILE A 138 -0.91 12.92 -18.78
N VAL A 139 -0.01 11.99 -18.49
CA VAL A 139 -0.33 10.56 -18.31
C VAL A 139 -0.06 10.17 -16.87
N ILE A 140 -1.08 9.64 -16.18
CA ILE A 140 -0.92 9.02 -14.86
C ILE A 140 -1.04 7.51 -15.03
N ALA A 141 -0.06 6.75 -14.59
CA ALA A 141 0.03 5.34 -14.95
C ALA A 141 0.63 4.42 -13.88
N THR A 142 0.29 3.14 -13.97
CA THR A 142 1.03 2.07 -13.28
C THR A 142 2.17 1.54 -14.16
N PRO A 143 3.35 1.17 -13.61
CA PRO A 143 4.54 0.80 -14.38
C PRO A 143 4.28 -0.22 -15.50
N GLY A 144 3.73 -1.39 -15.18
CA GLY A 144 3.53 -2.46 -16.18
C GLY A 144 2.65 -2.03 -17.36
N ARG A 145 1.52 -1.36 -17.10
CA ARG A 145 0.61 -0.92 -18.18
C ARG A 145 1.21 0.23 -19.00
N LEU A 146 1.93 1.15 -18.36
CA LEU A 146 2.64 2.21 -19.09
C LEU A 146 3.68 1.61 -20.05
N PHE A 147 4.49 0.69 -19.54
CA PHE A 147 5.51 0.01 -20.33
C PHE A 147 4.92 -0.73 -21.53
N ASP A 148 3.78 -1.42 -21.34
CA ASP A 148 3.05 -2.07 -22.44
C ASP A 148 2.65 -1.10 -23.56
N HIS A 149 2.21 0.12 -23.22
CA HIS A 149 1.83 1.15 -24.20
C HIS A 149 3.05 1.83 -24.85
N MET A 150 4.15 2.02 -24.12
CA MET A 150 5.39 2.59 -24.69
C MET A 150 6.06 1.72 -25.77
N ARG A 151 5.63 0.46 -25.86
CA ARG A 151 6.06 -0.50 -26.90
C ARG A 151 5.23 -0.42 -28.18
N THR A 152 4.17 0.37 -28.20
CA THR A 152 3.30 0.54 -29.36
C THR A 152 3.56 1.88 -30.05
N LYS A 153 3.07 2.04 -31.29
CA LYS A 153 3.32 3.25 -32.09
C LYS A 153 2.37 4.40 -31.76
N GLU A 154 1.25 4.09 -31.11
CA GLU A 154 0.16 5.00 -30.80
C GLU A 154 0.49 5.95 -29.66
N PHE A 155 1.48 5.63 -28.81
CA PHE A 155 1.86 6.48 -27.69
C PHE A 155 3.12 7.30 -28.00
N ASP A 156 2.94 8.61 -28.19
CA ASP A 156 4.05 9.55 -28.39
C ASP A 156 4.50 10.18 -27.07
N TYR A 157 5.69 9.76 -26.61
CA TYR A 157 6.34 10.24 -25.39
C TYR A 157 7.66 10.98 -25.67
N ARG A 158 7.91 11.41 -26.92
CA ARG A 158 9.16 12.08 -27.30
C ARG A 158 9.33 13.47 -26.68
N ASN A 159 8.22 14.12 -26.33
CA ASN A 159 8.19 15.46 -25.75
C ASN A 159 8.05 15.46 -24.22
N VAL A 160 8.19 14.30 -23.58
CA VAL A 160 8.13 14.20 -22.12
C VAL A 160 9.28 14.98 -21.51
N CYS A 161 8.94 16.06 -20.81
CA CYS A 161 9.87 16.96 -20.14
C CYS A 161 9.68 16.97 -18.62
N CYS A 162 8.67 16.27 -18.09
CA CYS A 162 8.45 16.07 -16.67
C CYS A 162 8.14 14.59 -16.36
N LEU A 163 8.89 13.99 -15.44
CA LEU A 163 8.64 12.65 -14.91
C LEU A 163 8.44 12.74 -13.40
N VAL A 164 7.34 12.20 -12.89
CA VAL A 164 7.08 12.07 -11.45
C VAL A 164 7.04 10.60 -11.07
N LEU A 165 7.77 10.24 -10.02
CA LEU A 165 7.75 8.92 -9.41
C LEU A 165 7.12 9.05 -8.02
N ASP A 166 5.84 8.69 -7.94
CA ASP A 166 5.07 8.75 -6.70
C ASP A 166 5.19 7.42 -5.93
N GLU A 167 5.35 7.49 -4.61
CA GLU A 167 5.64 6.35 -3.73
C GLU A 167 6.72 5.40 -4.31
N ALA A 168 7.88 5.97 -4.69
CA ALA A 168 8.92 5.24 -5.43
C ALA A 168 9.45 4.00 -4.69
N ASP A 169 9.54 4.04 -3.35
CA ASP A 169 9.89 2.90 -2.52
C ASP A 169 8.96 1.69 -2.77
N LYS A 170 7.67 1.93 -3.06
CA LYS A 170 6.67 0.91 -3.35
C LYS A 170 6.78 0.28 -4.71
N ILE A 171 7.21 1.05 -5.70
CA ILE A 171 7.46 0.51 -7.04
C ILE A 171 8.45 -0.67 -6.92
N PHE A 172 9.48 -0.55 -6.08
CA PHE A 172 10.41 -1.66 -5.79
C PHE A 172 9.80 -2.77 -4.95
N GLN A 173 9.00 -2.45 -3.93
CA GLN A 173 8.37 -3.46 -3.07
C GLN A 173 7.45 -4.40 -3.86
N TYR A 174 6.73 -3.87 -4.85
CA TYR A 174 5.85 -4.65 -5.73
C TYR A 174 6.58 -5.36 -6.87
N GLY A 175 7.90 -5.19 -6.98
CA GLY A 175 8.72 -5.86 -8.00
C GLY A 175 8.66 -5.22 -9.39
N PHE A 176 8.22 -3.96 -9.50
CA PHE A 176 8.17 -3.22 -10.77
C PHE A 176 9.50 -2.53 -11.14
N GLU A 177 10.60 -2.93 -10.50
CA GLU A 177 11.92 -2.31 -10.71
C GLU A 177 12.38 -2.39 -12.16
N GLU A 178 12.23 -3.55 -12.79
CA GLU A 178 12.66 -3.77 -14.18
C GLU A 178 11.76 -3.04 -15.18
N ASP A 179 10.46 -2.96 -14.92
CA ASP A 179 9.54 -2.16 -15.74
C ASP A 179 9.91 -0.67 -15.65
N LEU A 180 10.18 -0.18 -14.43
CA LEU A 180 10.57 1.22 -14.21
C LEU A 180 11.87 1.57 -14.92
N LYS A 181 12.91 0.73 -14.81
CA LYS A 181 14.18 0.93 -15.53
C LYS A 181 13.95 1.02 -17.04
N GLN A 182 13.12 0.14 -17.59
CA GLN A 182 12.82 0.15 -19.02
C GLN A 182 12.03 1.38 -19.46
N ILE A 183 11.12 1.88 -18.62
CA ILE A 183 10.40 3.14 -18.87
C ILE A 183 11.40 4.30 -18.88
N VAL A 184 12.19 4.47 -17.82
CA VAL A 184 13.15 5.57 -17.67
C VAL A 184 14.15 5.59 -18.83
N ASN A 185 14.66 4.42 -19.25
CA ASN A 185 15.60 4.31 -20.36
C ASN A 185 15.02 4.70 -21.74
N ARG A 186 13.69 4.67 -21.90
CA ARG A 186 13.01 5.06 -23.13
C ARG A 186 12.64 6.54 -23.17
N LEU A 187 12.52 7.19 -22.01
CA LEU A 187 12.14 8.59 -21.92
C LEU A 187 13.29 9.53 -22.31
N PRO A 188 12.99 10.75 -22.77
CA PRO A 188 14.01 11.76 -23.04
C PRO A 188 14.90 12.02 -21.81
N LYS A 189 16.22 12.16 -22.03
CA LYS A 189 17.17 12.45 -20.93
C LYS A 189 17.01 13.87 -20.39
N GLU A 190 16.74 14.83 -21.27
CA GLU A 190 16.46 16.21 -20.89
C GLU A 190 15.02 16.38 -20.44
N ARG A 191 14.79 16.10 -19.15
CA ARG A 191 13.51 16.30 -18.46
C ARG A 191 13.75 16.64 -17.00
N GLN A 192 12.79 17.28 -16.36
CA GLN A 192 12.72 17.35 -14.91
C GLN A 192 12.23 15.99 -14.38
N THR A 193 12.90 15.45 -13.36
CA THR A 193 12.44 14.27 -12.62
C THR A 193 12.16 14.66 -11.18
N MET A 194 11.00 14.26 -10.66
CA MET A 194 10.64 14.44 -9.27
C MET A 194 10.30 13.09 -8.63
N LEU A 195 10.99 12.73 -7.56
CA LEU A 195 10.81 11.47 -6.83
C LEU A 195 10.22 11.75 -5.46
N PHE A 196 9.10 11.12 -5.16
CA PHE A 196 8.42 11.21 -3.88
C PHE A 196 8.38 9.84 -3.21
N SER A 197 8.80 9.81 -1.94
CA SER A 197 8.83 8.58 -1.15
C SER A 197 8.49 8.88 0.30
N ALA A 198 8.00 7.87 1.02
CA ALA A 198 7.91 7.93 2.48
C ALA A 198 9.23 7.55 3.16
N THR A 199 10.13 6.87 2.45
CA THR A 199 11.34 6.27 3.02
C THR A 199 12.51 6.34 2.05
N GLN A 200 13.70 6.62 2.55
CA GLN A 200 14.93 6.47 1.78
C GLN A 200 15.46 5.04 1.90
N SER A 201 15.87 4.46 0.78
CA SER A 201 16.46 3.12 0.71
C SER A 201 17.56 3.09 -0.33
N GLU A 202 18.51 2.17 -0.22
CA GLU A 202 19.59 1.98 -1.21
C GLU A 202 19.05 1.81 -2.65
N ARG A 203 17.89 1.17 -2.80
CA ARG A 203 17.23 0.99 -4.10
C ARG A 203 16.72 2.31 -4.66
N THR A 204 16.14 3.15 -3.80
CA THR A 204 15.70 4.50 -4.17
C THR A 204 16.90 5.35 -4.58
N GLU A 205 18.03 5.26 -3.87
CA GLU A 205 19.28 5.96 -4.24
C GLU A 205 19.84 5.51 -5.59
N ALA A 206 19.84 4.21 -5.86
CA ALA A 206 20.28 3.68 -7.16
C ALA A 206 19.40 4.19 -8.32
N LEU A 207 18.09 4.32 -8.08
CA LEU A 207 17.17 4.92 -9.04
C LEU A 207 17.43 6.41 -9.23
N ILE A 208 17.67 7.17 -8.17
CA ILE A 208 18.04 8.60 -8.27
C ILE A 208 19.25 8.76 -9.19
N LYS A 209 20.31 7.98 -8.96
CA LYS A 209 21.54 8.01 -9.76
C LYS A 209 21.34 7.66 -11.23
N SER A 210 20.34 6.85 -11.56
CA SER A 210 20.09 6.41 -12.94
C SER A 210 19.03 7.23 -13.68
N ALA A 211 18.08 7.81 -12.96
CA ALA A 211 16.94 8.49 -13.54
C ALA A 211 17.06 10.02 -13.56
N MET A 212 17.89 10.62 -12.71
CA MET A 212 17.91 12.08 -12.46
C MET A 212 19.21 12.74 -12.95
N LYS A 213 19.20 14.06 -13.08
CA LYS A 213 20.35 14.90 -13.43
C LYS A 213 21.35 14.98 -12.26
N GLU A 214 22.56 15.49 -12.51
CA GLU A 214 23.59 15.64 -11.45
C GLU A 214 23.17 16.60 -10.33
N LYS A 215 22.46 17.69 -10.66
CA LYS A 215 21.98 18.66 -9.68
C LYS A 215 20.56 18.31 -9.25
N VAL A 216 20.46 17.63 -8.10
CA VAL A 216 19.19 17.25 -7.46
C VAL A 216 19.02 18.04 -6.16
N HIS A 217 17.82 18.55 -5.92
CA HIS A 217 17.44 19.13 -4.64
C HIS A 217 16.83 18.05 -3.76
N ASN A 218 17.57 17.65 -2.72
CA ASN A 218 17.11 16.66 -1.74
C ASN A 218 16.39 17.37 -0.60
N ILE A 219 15.14 17.00 -0.40
CA ILE A 219 14.28 17.48 0.68
C ILE A 219 13.94 16.29 1.56
N ASN A 220 14.28 16.37 2.84
CA ASN A 220 13.97 15.35 3.82
C ASN A 220 13.33 16.01 5.05
N THR A 221 12.00 16.08 5.08
CA THR A 221 11.28 16.64 6.22
C THR A 221 11.23 15.68 7.41
N ASP A 222 11.82 14.48 7.29
CA ASP A 222 11.82 13.45 8.34
C ASP A 222 13.12 13.43 9.18
N GLU A 223 14.16 14.16 8.77
CA GLU A 223 15.48 14.18 9.44
C GLU A 223 15.43 14.79 10.85
N ASP A 224 14.71 15.90 11.03
CA ASP A 224 14.58 16.60 12.32
C ASP A 224 13.49 16.00 13.23
N ASN A 225 12.77 14.98 12.76
CA ASN A 225 11.67 14.38 13.50
C ASN A 225 12.16 13.25 14.43
N LEU A 226 11.84 13.38 15.73
CA LEU A 226 12.06 12.36 16.76
C LEU A 226 11.26 11.07 16.50
N MET A 227 10.19 11.14 15.70
CA MET A 227 9.29 10.02 15.39
C MET A 227 9.05 9.88 13.90
N ALA A 228 9.03 8.64 13.40
CA ALA A 228 8.76 8.32 11.98
C ALA A 228 7.26 8.43 11.59
N THR A 229 6.36 8.51 12.57
CA THR A 229 4.91 8.53 12.37
C THR A 229 4.34 9.95 12.47
N VAL A 230 3.12 10.15 11.97
CA VAL A 230 2.46 11.47 11.97
C VAL A 230 2.18 11.97 13.39
N GLU A 231 2.17 13.29 13.58
CA GLU A 231 1.80 13.94 14.83
C GLU A 231 0.31 13.70 15.14
N GLY A 232 -0.07 13.58 16.42
CA GLY A 232 -1.45 13.28 16.84
C GLY A 232 -1.84 11.80 16.83
N LEU A 233 -0.96 10.92 16.38
CA LEU A 233 -1.19 9.47 16.35
C LEU A 233 -0.81 8.82 17.70
N LYS A 234 -1.80 8.23 18.39
CA LYS A 234 -1.62 7.41 19.59
C LYS A 234 -1.44 5.95 19.20
N GLN A 235 -0.28 5.37 19.49
CA GLN A 235 0.12 4.05 18.99
C GLN A 235 0.41 3.10 20.13
N GLY A 236 -0.24 1.95 20.13
CA GLY A 236 0.03 0.90 21.09
C GLY A 236 0.16 -0.48 20.47
N TYR A 237 0.57 -1.44 21.29
CA TYR A 237 0.57 -2.85 20.94
C TYR A 237 -0.07 -3.69 22.04
N ALA A 238 -0.66 -4.82 21.64
CA ALA A 238 -1.20 -5.82 22.54
C ALA A 238 -0.59 -7.18 22.21
N ILE A 239 -0.22 -7.93 23.25
CA ILE A 239 0.21 -9.33 23.12
C ILE A 239 -1.04 -10.20 23.31
N CYS A 240 -1.27 -11.12 22.39
CA CYS A 240 -2.40 -12.05 22.42
C CYS A 240 -1.97 -13.41 21.91
N ASP A 241 -2.25 -14.45 22.70
CA ASP A 241 -2.03 -15.83 22.26
C ASP A 241 -2.90 -16.12 21.04
N THR A 242 -2.37 -16.95 20.15
CA THR A 242 -2.94 -17.23 18.82
C THR A 242 -4.41 -17.65 18.91
N GLU A 243 -4.75 -18.48 19.88
CA GLU A 243 -6.11 -18.99 20.11
C GLU A 243 -7.11 -17.92 20.54
N TYR A 244 -6.69 -16.79 21.13
CA TYR A 244 -7.58 -15.73 21.58
C TYR A 244 -7.67 -14.54 20.62
N ARG A 245 -6.97 -14.57 19.48
CA ARG A 245 -6.93 -13.43 18.55
C ARG A 245 -8.31 -13.08 18.00
N LEU A 246 -9.10 -14.07 17.61
CA LEU A 246 -10.47 -13.83 17.10
C LEU A 246 -11.37 -13.18 18.17
N TRP A 247 -11.25 -13.63 19.41
CA TRP A 247 -11.93 -13.09 20.59
C TRP A 247 -11.53 -11.65 20.88
N TRP A 248 -10.23 -11.35 20.73
CA TRP A 248 -9.70 -10.01 20.88
C TRP A 248 -10.28 -9.05 19.83
N LEU A 249 -10.35 -9.48 18.58
CA LEU A 249 -10.93 -8.69 17.49
C LEU A 249 -12.42 -8.40 17.71
N ASP A 250 -13.22 -9.37 18.14
CA ASP A 250 -14.64 -9.12 18.50
C ASP A 250 -14.79 -8.06 19.58
N LYS A 251 -13.96 -8.16 20.63
CA LYS A 251 -13.98 -7.18 21.72
C LYS A 251 -13.58 -5.79 21.23
N LEU A 252 -12.61 -5.70 20.33
CA LEU A 252 -12.18 -4.44 19.73
C LEU A 252 -13.29 -3.82 18.91
N LEU A 253 -13.89 -4.58 17.99
CA LEU A 253 -14.99 -4.11 17.15
C LEU A 253 -16.19 -3.62 17.98
N LYS A 254 -16.49 -4.28 19.10
CA LYS A 254 -17.53 -3.83 20.04
C LYS A 254 -17.18 -2.49 20.70
N LYS A 255 -15.94 -2.31 21.15
CA LYS A 255 -15.48 -1.03 21.73
C LYS A 255 -15.43 0.08 20.71
N THR A 256 -15.07 -0.23 19.46
CA THR A 256 -14.89 0.74 18.40
C THR A 256 -16.12 0.88 17.49
N ARG A 257 -17.29 0.32 17.87
CA ARG A 257 -18.51 0.30 17.03
C ARG A 257 -19.03 1.69 16.61
N ASN A 258 -18.64 2.73 17.35
CA ASN A 258 -19.05 4.11 17.11
C ASN A 258 -18.03 4.91 16.30
N PHE A 259 -17.01 4.24 15.76
CA PHE A 259 -15.90 4.83 15.04
C PHE A 259 -15.76 4.21 13.65
N LYS A 260 -15.05 4.90 12.76
CA LYS A 260 -14.59 4.37 11.49
C LYS A 260 -13.25 3.67 11.71
N VAL A 261 -13.18 2.38 11.38
CA VAL A 261 -12.06 1.49 11.75
C VAL A 261 -11.52 0.77 10.52
N MET A 262 -10.20 0.63 10.41
CA MET A 262 -9.58 -0.29 9.45
C MET A 262 -8.85 -1.41 10.17
N VAL A 263 -9.04 -2.64 9.71
CA VAL A 263 -8.42 -3.84 10.26
C VAL A 263 -7.58 -4.53 9.18
N PHE A 264 -6.28 -4.60 9.40
CA PHE A 264 -5.31 -5.16 8.46
C PHE A 264 -5.02 -6.63 8.71
N PHE A 265 -5.15 -7.43 7.66
CA PHE A 265 -4.85 -8.86 7.61
C PHE A 265 -3.76 -9.14 6.58
N SER A 266 -3.01 -10.22 6.81
CA SER A 266 -1.85 -10.62 6.02
C SER A 266 -2.20 -11.25 4.66
N SER A 267 -3.42 -11.78 4.49
CA SER A 267 -3.84 -12.45 3.26
C SER A 267 -5.28 -12.11 2.84
N CYS A 268 -5.55 -12.16 1.53
CA CYS A 268 -6.90 -11.94 0.99
C CYS A 268 -7.92 -12.93 1.57
N LYS A 269 -7.52 -14.20 1.74
CA LYS A 269 -8.41 -15.23 2.28
C LYS A 269 -8.67 -15.05 3.77
N SER A 270 -7.71 -14.53 4.51
CA SER A 270 -7.93 -14.11 5.89
C SER A 270 -8.93 -12.95 5.97
N VAL A 271 -8.87 -11.97 5.07
CA VAL A 271 -9.89 -10.90 4.98
C VAL A 271 -11.28 -11.49 4.75
N GLU A 272 -11.43 -12.35 3.74
CA GLU A 272 -12.70 -13.03 3.41
C GLU A 272 -13.22 -13.84 4.60
N PHE A 273 -12.40 -14.68 5.22
CA PHE A 273 -12.77 -15.49 6.39
C PHE A 273 -13.31 -14.66 7.55
N HIS A 274 -12.56 -13.62 7.96
CA HIS A 274 -12.99 -12.78 9.07
C HIS A 274 -14.24 -11.98 8.70
N HIS A 275 -14.34 -11.47 7.47
CA HIS A 275 -15.52 -10.75 7.00
C HIS A 275 -16.77 -11.63 7.06
N GLU A 276 -16.71 -12.84 6.49
CA GLU A 276 -17.82 -13.81 6.48
C GLU A 276 -18.20 -14.21 7.91
N PHE A 277 -17.22 -14.48 8.77
CA PHE A 277 -17.45 -14.86 10.17
C PHE A 277 -18.18 -13.76 10.94
N PHE A 278 -17.65 -12.53 10.88
CA PHE A 278 -18.19 -11.41 11.65
C PHE A 278 -19.54 -10.92 11.12
N SER A 279 -19.72 -10.88 9.80
CA SER A 279 -20.99 -10.46 9.19
C SER A 279 -22.12 -11.46 9.43
N LYS A 280 -21.90 -12.75 9.13
CA LYS A 280 -22.96 -13.77 9.19
C LYS A 280 -23.22 -14.30 10.60
N TYR A 281 -22.17 -14.61 11.36
CA TYR A 281 -22.30 -15.31 12.65
C TYR A 281 -22.21 -14.36 13.86
N CYS A 282 -21.51 -13.23 13.71
CA CYS A 282 -21.44 -12.21 14.76
C CYS A 282 -22.41 -11.05 14.56
N GLN A 283 -23.05 -10.93 13.38
CA GLN A 283 -23.98 -9.85 13.04
C GLN A 283 -23.36 -8.46 13.20
N VAL A 284 -22.06 -8.34 12.88
CA VAL A 284 -21.33 -7.07 12.90
C VAL A 284 -21.34 -6.49 11.49
N SER A 285 -21.69 -5.21 11.37
CA SER A 285 -21.58 -4.48 10.10
C SER A 285 -20.11 -4.22 9.78
N VAL A 286 -19.56 -5.02 8.87
CA VAL A 286 -18.19 -4.93 8.40
C VAL A 286 -18.18 -4.90 6.87
N LEU A 287 -17.24 -4.16 6.30
CA LEU A 287 -16.92 -4.17 4.87
C LEU A 287 -15.58 -4.89 4.68
N CYS A 288 -15.29 -5.35 3.47
CA CYS A 288 -13.96 -5.88 3.17
C CYS A 288 -13.42 -5.43 1.80
N ILE A 289 -12.11 -5.25 1.72
CA ILE A 289 -11.40 -4.90 0.48
C ILE A 289 -10.05 -5.61 0.37
N HIS A 290 -9.79 -6.27 -0.78
CA HIS A 290 -8.52 -6.94 -1.05
C HIS A 290 -8.24 -7.05 -2.55
N GLY A 291 -6.99 -7.37 -2.92
CA GLY A 291 -6.53 -7.31 -4.31
C GLY A 291 -7.06 -8.38 -5.27
N LYS A 292 -7.85 -9.34 -4.78
CA LYS A 292 -8.53 -10.34 -5.64
C LYS A 292 -9.96 -9.94 -6.04
N MET A 293 -10.49 -8.87 -5.47
CA MET A 293 -11.81 -8.35 -5.83
C MET A 293 -11.78 -7.68 -7.21
N SER A 294 -12.92 -7.66 -7.88
CA SER A 294 -13.06 -6.91 -9.13
C SER A 294 -12.87 -5.41 -8.88
N GLN A 295 -12.50 -4.65 -9.91
CA GLN A 295 -12.38 -3.19 -9.79
C GLN A 295 -13.72 -2.56 -9.38
N ALA A 296 -14.83 -3.01 -9.97
CA ALA A 296 -16.16 -2.51 -9.66
C ALA A 296 -16.54 -2.73 -8.19
N ASP A 297 -16.28 -3.94 -7.66
CA ASP A 297 -16.58 -4.25 -6.26
C ASP A 297 -15.73 -3.42 -5.30
N ARG A 298 -14.44 -3.24 -5.61
CA ARG A 298 -13.56 -2.36 -4.82
C ARG A 298 -14.10 -0.94 -4.78
N THR A 299 -14.43 -0.36 -5.94
CA THR A 299 -15.01 0.98 -6.03
C THR A 299 -16.29 1.10 -5.21
N ASN A 300 -17.19 0.11 -5.29
CA ASN A 300 -18.44 0.09 -4.51
C ASN A 300 -18.17 0.06 -3.00
N VAL A 301 -17.25 -0.79 -2.54
CA VAL A 301 -16.89 -0.88 -1.12
C VAL A 301 -16.28 0.43 -0.62
N ILE A 302 -15.38 1.05 -1.40
CA ILE A 302 -14.76 2.33 -1.04
C ILE A 302 -15.83 3.42 -0.90
N THR A 303 -16.75 3.52 -1.87
CA THR A 303 -17.86 4.48 -1.82
C THR A 303 -18.74 4.26 -0.58
N ASN A 304 -19.08 3.00 -0.27
CA ASN A 304 -19.85 2.67 0.92
C ASN A 304 -19.09 3.04 2.21
N PHE A 305 -17.78 2.79 2.26
CA PHE A 305 -16.94 3.16 3.40
C PHE A 305 -16.77 4.68 3.55
N TYR A 306 -16.75 5.41 2.44
CA TYR A 306 -16.70 6.86 2.43
C TYR A 306 -17.96 7.44 3.06
N ASN A 307 -19.14 6.97 2.60
CA ASN A 307 -20.45 7.45 3.03
C ASN A 307 -20.86 6.99 4.43
N ALA A 308 -20.32 5.87 4.91
CA ALA A 308 -20.60 5.39 6.26
C ALA A 308 -19.87 6.23 7.31
N GLU A 309 -20.56 6.70 8.35
CA GLU A 309 -19.90 7.39 9.47
C GLU A 309 -19.18 6.39 10.40
N LYS A 310 -19.77 5.21 10.62
CA LYS A 310 -19.35 4.23 11.64
C LYS A 310 -19.37 2.83 11.04
N VAL A 311 -18.19 2.31 10.71
CA VAL A 311 -18.06 1.00 10.09
C VAL A 311 -16.62 0.50 10.21
N ALA A 312 -16.43 -0.81 10.27
CA ALA A 312 -15.11 -1.44 10.17
C ALA A 312 -14.86 -1.94 8.75
N LEU A 313 -13.67 -1.66 8.21
CA LEU A 313 -13.19 -2.15 6.92
C LEU A 313 -12.06 -3.16 7.15
N PHE A 314 -12.28 -4.41 6.73
CA PHE A 314 -11.27 -5.45 6.75
C PHE A 314 -10.47 -5.42 5.45
N CYS A 315 -9.16 -5.35 5.55
CA CYS A 315 -8.35 -5.13 4.36
C CYS A 315 -6.96 -5.78 4.43
N THR A 316 -6.35 -5.96 3.27
CA THR A 316 -4.91 -6.20 3.17
C THR A 316 -4.17 -4.87 2.97
N ASP A 317 -2.85 -4.93 2.84
CA ASP A 317 -1.99 -3.78 2.56
C ASP A 317 -2.31 -3.00 1.27
N LEU A 318 -3.19 -3.53 0.42
CA LEU A 318 -3.77 -2.76 -0.67
C LEU A 318 -4.48 -1.49 -0.16
N ALA A 319 -5.13 -1.54 1.00
CA ALA A 319 -5.85 -0.39 1.55
C ALA A 319 -4.97 0.55 2.37
N ALA A 320 -3.77 0.11 2.78
CA ALA A 320 -2.80 0.97 3.45
C ALA A 320 -2.20 2.01 2.49
N ARG A 321 -2.32 1.80 1.16
CA ARG A 321 -1.60 2.56 0.14
C ARG A 321 -2.46 2.77 -1.10
N GLY A 322 -2.45 3.98 -1.65
CA GLY A 322 -3.12 4.27 -2.92
C GLY A 322 -4.64 4.32 -2.95
N LEU A 323 -5.35 3.82 -1.95
CA LEU A 323 -6.79 4.08 -1.87
C LEU A 323 -7.04 5.43 -1.18
N ASP A 324 -7.90 6.24 -1.80
CA ASP A 324 -8.43 7.47 -1.18
C ASP A 324 -9.47 7.09 -0.13
N ILE A 325 -8.95 6.62 1.00
CA ILE A 325 -9.75 6.28 2.16
C ILE A 325 -9.79 7.55 3.03
N PRO A 326 -10.98 8.00 3.46
CA PRO A 326 -11.09 9.13 4.37
C PRO A 326 -10.31 8.83 5.65
N ALA A 327 -9.92 9.87 6.38
CA ALA A 327 -9.32 9.70 7.69
C ALA A 327 -10.23 8.78 8.55
N VAL A 328 -9.63 7.74 9.13
CA VAL A 328 -10.32 6.82 10.03
C VAL A 328 -9.89 7.09 11.46
N ASP A 329 -10.68 6.68 12.45
CA ASP A 329 -10.38 6.93 13.87
C ASP A 329 -9.39 5.89 14.44
N TRP A 330 -9.47 4.66 13.93
CA TRP A 330 -8.72 3.51 14.43
C TRP A 330 -8.09 2.68 13.31
N ILE A 331 -6.81 2.37 13.49
CA ILE A 331 -6.06 1.39 12.72
C ILE A 331 -5.76 0.18 13.59
N VAL A 332 -6.16 -0.99 13.12
CA VAL A 332 -5.96 -2.26 13.81
C VAL A 332 -5.08 -3.11 12.93
N GLN A 333 -3.85 -3.34 13.35
CA GLN A 333 -2.94 -4.25 12.66
C GLN A 333 -3.12 -5.62 13.29
N PHE A 334 -4.18 -6.32 12.86
CA PHE A 334 -4.53 -7.63 13.40
C PHE A 334 -3.45 -8.66 13.12
N ASP A 335 -2.94 -8.67 11.89
CA ASP A 335 -1.67 -9.30 11.56
C ASP A 335 -0.55 -8.27 11.54
N PRO A 336 0.63 -8.55 12.11
CA PRO A 336 1.74 -7.61 12.06
C PRO A 336 2.17 -7.33 10.62
N PRO A 337 2.64 -6.10 10.31
CA PRO A 337 3.20 -5.77 9.01
C PRO A 337 4.50 -6.54 8.71
N ALA A 338 4.98 -6.54 7.48
CA ALA A 338 6.23 -7.22 7.13
C ALA A 338 7.50 -6.48 7.61
N ASP A 339 7.45 -5.15 7.68
CA ASP A 339 8.56 -4.28 8.08
C ASP A 339 8.05 -2.94 8.66
N ALA A 340 8.98 -2.10 9.12
CA ALA A 340 8.68 -0.79 9.68
C ALA A 340 8.02 0.17 8.68
N ASN A 341 8.38 0.06 7.39
CA ASN A 341 7.79 0.91 6.36
C ASN A 341 6.30 0.59 6.23
N GLU A 342 5.96 -0.70 6.10
CA GLU A 342 4.57 -1.15 6.06
C GLU A 342 3.75 -0.76 7.30
N TYR A 343 4.37 -0.80 8.48
CA TYR A 343 3.76 -0.23 9.68
C TYR A 343 3.36 1.24 9.48
N ILE A 344 4.29 2.10 9.05
CA ILE A 344 4.06 3.54 8.84
C ILE A 344 2.93 3.79 7.83
N HIS A 345 2.85 2.99 6.76
CA HIS A 345 1.79 3.15 5.77
C HIS A 345 0.40 2.78 6.28
N ARG A 346 0.30 1.70 7.06
CA ARG A 346 -0.96 1.28 7.68
C ARG A 346 -1.48 2.34 8.63
N VAL A 347 -0.63 2.82 9.54
CA VAL A 347 -1.04 3.82 10.53
C VAL A 347 -1.26 5.20 9.91
N GLY A 348 -0.62 5.52 8.79
CA GLY A 348 -0.85 6.76 8.02
C GLY A 348 -2.22 6.88 7.34
N ARG A 349 -3.17 5.97 7.63
CA ARG A 349 -4.59 6.07 7.25
C ARG A 349 -5.45 6.77 8.31
N THR A 350 -4.95 6.93 9.53
CA THR A 350 -5.55 7.76 10.59
C THR A 350 -4.70 9.03 10.82
N ALA A 351 -5.15 9.94 11.69
CA ALA A 351 -4.46 11.20 12.00
C ALA A 351 -4.02 11.98 10.75
N ARG A 352 -4.91 12.09 9.76
CA ARG A 352 -4.64 12.77 8.48
C ARG A 352 -5.10 14.23 8.53
N GLY A 353 -4.22 15.14 8.13
CA GLY A 353 -4.47 16.59 8.12
C GLY A 353 -3.94 17.28 9.37
N MET A 354 -3.81 18.61 9.31
CA MET A 354 -3.27 19.39 10.44
C MET A 354 -4.21 19.32 11.64
N GLY A 355 -3.68 18.91 12.81
CA GLY A 355 -4.41 18.83 14.07
C GLY A 355 -5.33 17.62 14.23
N ALA A 356 -5.28 16.64 13.32
CA ALA A 356 -6.08 15.42 13.41
C ALA A 356 -5.49 14.43 14.43
N GLU A 357 -6.34 13.81 15.25
CA GLU A 357 -5.94 12.71 16.13
C GLU A 357 -6.34 11.35 15.55
N GLY A 358 -5.61 10.31 15.94
CA GLY A 358 -5.84 8.95 15.48
C GLY A 358 -5.30 7.91 16.44
N ASN A 359 -5.86 6.70 16.42
CA ASN A 359 -5.41 5.59 17.25
C ASN A 359 -4.93 4.43 16.38
N ALA A 360 -3.83 3.80 16.77
CA ALA A 360 -3.35 2.57 16.15
C ALA A 360 -3.03 1.51 17.21
N VAL A 361 -3.44 0.27 16.95
CA VAL A 361 -3.10 -0.87 17.78
C VAL A 361 -2.50 -1.99 16.93
N LEU A 362 -1.34 -2.48 17.35
CA LEU A 362 -0.66 -3.63 16.76
C LEU A 362 -0.90 -4.87 17.62
N LEU A 363 -1.47 -5.92 17.03
CA LEU A 363 -1.63 -7.20 17.70
C LEU A 363 -0.42 -8.09 17.38
N LEU A 364 0.23 -8.59 18.43
CA LEU A 364 1.38 -9.49 18.32
C LEU A 364 1.10 -10.78 19.08
N ARG A 365 1.61 -11.88 18.57
CA ARG A 365 1.75 -13.11 19.36
C ARG A 365 2.92 -12.99 20.34
N PRO A 366 2.95 -13.77 21.43
CA PRO A 366 4.06 -13.76 22.37
C PRO A 366 5.43 -13.94 21.69
N GLU A 367 5.51 -14.79 20.67
CA GLU A 367 6.73 -15.07 19.92
C GLU A 367 7.17 -13.91 19.02
N GLU A 368 6.29 -12.95 18.76
CA GLU A 368 6.54 -11.80 17.86
C GLU A 368 6.91 -10.53 18.63
N GLN A 369 7.08 -10.61 19.95
CA GLN A 369 7.33 -9.44 20.81
C GLN A 369 8.59 -8.66 20.40
N ASP A 370 9.59 -9.33 19.83
CA ASP A 370 10.82 -8.73 19.31
C ASP A 370 10.59 -7.81 18.09
N PHE A 371 9.38 -7.79 17.53
CA PHE A 371 9.01 -6.78 16.54
C PHE A 371 8.94 -5.36 17.12
N VAL A 372 8.61 -5.21 18.41
CA VAL A 372 8.56 -3.89 19.07
C VAL A 372 9.93 -3.22 19.13
N PRO A 373 11.03 -3.86 19.61
CA PRO A 373 12.35 -3.25 19.56
C PRO A 373 12.83 -3.00 18.12
N TYR A 374 12.51 -3.87 17.15
CA TYR A 374 12.79 -3.61 15.74
C TYR A 374 12.13 -2.32 15.22
N LEU A 375 10.86 -2.07 15.58
CA LEU A 375 10.17 -0.83 15.23
C LEU A 375 10.80 0.39 15.91
N LYS A 376 11.29 0.22 17.15
CA LYS A 376 11.99 1.29 17.90
C LYS A 376 13.26 1.75 17.20
N GLU A 377 14.02 0.85 16.56
CA GLU A 377 15.18 1.20 15.74
C GLU A 377 14.81 2.12 14.56
N SER A 378 13.57 2.00 14.07
CA SER A 378 13.00 2.86 13.02
C SER A 378 12.29 4.10 13.59
N LYS A 379 12.58 4.51 14.84
CA LYS A 379 11.94 5.63 15.55
C LYS A 379 10.40 5.51 15.68
N ILE A 380 9.89 4.28 15.77
CA ILE A 380 8.47 3.99 16.03
C ILE A 380 8.35 3.51 17.47
N TYR A 381 7.69 4.30 18.31
CA TYR A 381 7.52 4.00 19.73
C TYR A 381 6.07 3.60 20.00
N LEU A 382 5.87 2.45 20.65
CA LEU A 382 4.55 1.88 20.93
C LEU A 382 4.35 1.71 22.42
N ASP A 383 3.20 2.15 22.92
CA ASP A 383 2.79 1.90 24.30
C ASP A 383 2.19 0.50 24.44
N LYS A 384 2.60 -0.24 25.48
CA LYS A 384 2.00 -1.55 25.75
C LYS A 384 0.59 -1.36 26.29
N TYR A 385 -0.40 -1.82 25.56
CA TYR A 385 -1.77 -1.87 26.07
C TYR A 385 -1.95 -3.07 26.97
N GLU A 386 -2.65 -2.88 28.09
CA GLU A 386 -2.96 -3.96 29.01
C GLU A 386 -3.73 -5.07 28.30
N SER A 387 -3.47 -6.31 28.72
CA SER A 387 -4.15 -7.48 28.15
C SER A 387 -5.63 -7.43 28.47
N TRP A 388 -6.45 -7.59 27.43
CA TRP A 388 -7.90 -7.49 27.52
C TRP A 388 -8.53 -8.76 28.11
N ASN A 389 -8.13 -9.15 29.32
CA ASN A 389 -8.31 -10.45 30.01
C ASN A 389 -9.72 -11.06 30.11
N LYS A 390 -10.76 -10.40 29.58
CA LYS A 390 -12.13 -10.91 29.53
C LYS A 390 -12.65 -10.84 28.10
N PHE A 391 -12.83 -12.00 27.48
CA PHE A 391 -13.39 -12.12 26.14
C PHE A 391 -14.73 -12.86 26.16
N ALA A 392 -15.63 -12.51 25.24
CA ALA A 392 -16.84 -13.31 25.01
C ALA A 392 -16.44 -14.61 24.31
N ASN A 393 -16.94 -15.76 24.76
CA ASN A 393 -16.60 -17.02 24.12
C ASN A 393 -17.24 -17.11 22.72
N LEU A 394 -16.44 -17.03 21.66
CA LEU A 394 -16.89 -17.16 20.27
C LEU A 394 -16.86 -18.60 19.75
N GLN A 395 -16.35 -19.56 20.52
CA GLN A 395 -16.23 -20.95 20.08
C GLN A 395 -17.54 -21.53 19.54
N PRO A 396 -18.72 -21.35 20.21
CA PRO A 396 -19.98 -21.90 19.68
C PRO A 396 -20.37 -21.31 18.30
N LYS A 397 -20.03 -20.04 18.05
CA LYS A 397 -20.28 -19.39 16.76
C LYS A 397 -19.31 -19.88 15.69
N LEU A 398 -18.04 -20.08 16.07
CA LEU A 398 -17.00 -20.61 15.19
C LEU A 398 -17.31 -22.06 14.80
N ASP A 399 -17.73 -22.90 15.74
CA ASP A 399 -18.16 -24.28 15.47
C ASP A 399 -19.38 -24.32 14.54
N ALA A 400 -20.35 -23.43 14.76
CA ALA A 400 -21.51 -23.29 13.87
C ALA A 400 -21.10 -22.82 12.45
N ALA A 401 -20.12 -21.93 12.35
CA ALA A 401 -19.60 -21.47 11.07
C ALA A 401 -18.85 -22.58 10.32
N ILE A 402 -17.97 -23.31 10.99
CA ILE A 402 -17.19 -24.41 10.42
C ILE A 402 -18.08 -25.59 10.00
N SER A 403 -19.29 -25.69 10.54
CA SER A 403 -20.28 -26.69 10.10
C SER A 403 -20.85 -26.40 8.71
N ASP A 404 -20.72 -25.17 8.19
CA ASP A 404 -21.03 -24.83 6.79
C ASP A 404 -19.86 -25.25 5.88
N PRO A 405 -20.07 -26.16 4.89
CA PRO A 405 -19.01 -26.62 3.99
C PRO A 405 -18.29 -25.50 3.23
N LEU A 406 -19.00 -24.45 2.83
CA LEU A 406 -18.40 -23.33 2.10
C LEU A 406 -17.50 -22.51 3.02
N PHE A 407 -17.95 -22.27 4.25
CA PHE A 407 -17.14 -21.56 5.25
C PHE A 407 -15.95 -22.41 5.71
N HIS A 408 -16.11 -23.73 5.86
CA HIS A 408 -15.01 -24.64 6.15
C HIS A 408 -13.93 -24.58 5.07
N GLN A 409 -14.30 -24.63 3.78
CA GLN A 409 -13.34 -24.48 2.69
C GLN A 409 -12.62 -23.13 2.77
N LEU A 410 -13.36 -22.05 3.01
CA LEU A 410 -12.78 -20.72 3.20
C LEU A 410 -11.78 -20.67 4.38
N ALA A 411 -12.09 -21.36 5.49
CA ALA A 411 -11.22 -21.46 6.65
C ALA A 411 -9.90 -22.17 6.31
N VAL A 412 -9.95 -23.26 5.54
CA VAL A 412 -8.74 -23.95 5.02
C VAL A 412 -7.92 -23.01 4.14
N GLU A 413 -8.55 -22.34 3.17
CA GLU A 413 -7.86 -21.40 2.28
C GLU A 413 -7.26 -20.18 3.02
N ALA A 414 -7.94 -19.71 4.07
CA ALA A 414 -7.50 -18.61 4.92
C ALA A 414 -6.31 -19.00 5.78
N PHE A 415 -6.34 -20.21 6.36
CA PHE A 415 -5.21 -20.80 7.08
C PHE A 415 -3.98 -20.93 6.16
N GLU A 416 -4.13 -21.52 4.97
CA GLU A 416 -3.05 -21.61 4.00
C GLU A 416 -2.49 -20.23 3.60
N GLY A 417 -3.39 -19.28 3.35
CA GLY A 417 -3.03 -17.90 3.01
C GLY A 417 -2.23 -17.22 4.11
N TYR A 418 -2.61 -17.43 5.37
CA TYR A 418 -1.89 -16.95 6.55
C TYR A 418 -0.49 -17.57 6.64
N MET A 419 -0.37 -18.90 6.53
CA MET A 419 0.93 -19.58 6.59
C MET A 419 1.89 -19.11 5.50
N ARG A 420 1.41 -19.00 4.26
CA ARG A 420 2.20 -18.47 3.13
C ARG A 420 2.61 -17.02 3.34
N ALA A 421 1.74 -16.19 3.91
CA ALA A 421 2.06 -14.78 4.19
C ALA A 421 3.19 -14.65 5.21
N PHE A 422 3.21 -15.49 6.25
CA PHE A 422 4.32 -15.54 7.21
C PHE A 422 5.60 -16.12 6.61
N GLU A 423 5.48 -17.12 5.73
CA GLU A 423 6.61 -17.71 5.01
C GLU A 423 7.35 -16.71 4.10
N VAL A 424 6.71 -15.64 3.63
CA VAL A 424 7.38 -14.62 2.80
C VAL A 424 7.92 -13.42 3.59
N LYS A 425 7.60 -13.30 4.88
CA LYS A 425 8.11 -12.19 5.73
C LYS A 425 9.64 -12.24 5.85
N LYS A 426 10.30 -11.08 5.76
CA LYS A 426 11.78 -10.98 5.76
C LYS A 426 12.41 -11.26 7.13
N LEU A 427 11.77 -10.80 8.20
CA LEU A 427 12.29 -10.90 9.57
C LEU A 427 12.06 -12.31 10.15
N LYS A 428 12.82 -13.30 9.65
CA LYS A 428 12.66 -14.72 10.00
C LYS A 428 12.89 -15.05 11.46
N HIS A 429 13.67 -14.24 12.16
CA HIS A 429 13.93 -14.41 13.59
C HIS A 429 12.72 -14.02 14.44
N ILE A 430 11.87 -13.09 13.97
CA ILE A 430 10.64 -12.64 14.63
C ILE A 430 9.44 -13.45 14.12
N PHE A 431 9.26 -13.51 12.80
CA PHE A 431 8.14 -14.18 12.15
C PHE A 431 8.54 -15.61 11.75
N ASN A 432 8.95 -16.39 12.75
CA ASN A 432 9.48 -17.72 12.53
C ASN A 432 8.34 -18.75 12.37
N VAL A 433 8.19 -19.28 11.15
CA VAL A 433 7.20 -20.32 10.83
C VAL A 433 7.60 -21.69 11.39
N ILE A 434 8.89 -21.94 11.62
CA ILE A 434 9.40 -23.23 12.10
C ILE A 434 9.03 -23.45 13.56
N THR A 435 9.08 -22.39 14.37
CA THR A 435 8.75 -22.45 15.80
C THR A 435 7.26 -22.21 16.07
N MET A 436 6.47 -21.97 15.02
CA MET A 436 5.05 -21.70 15.12
C MET A 436 4.28 -22.99 15.42
N ASP A 437 3.42 -22.97 16.44
CA ASP A 437 2.47 -24.06 16.67
C ASP A 437 1.36 -23.99 15.60
N VAL A 438 1.57 -24.76 14.53
CA VAL A 438 0.67 -24.83 13.39
C VAL A 438 -0.71 -25.39 13.76
N ASP A 439 -0.77 -26.27 14.77
CA ASP A 439 -2.03 -26.85 15.23
C ASP A 439 -2.87 -25.82 15.99
N ILE A 440 -2.25 -24.96 16.81
CA ILE A 440 -2.93 -23.81 17.43
C ILE A 440 -3.41 -22.82 16.35
N VAL A 441 -2.58 -22.55 15.33
CA VAL A 441 -2.98 -21.66 14.22
C VAL A 441 -4.19 -22.24 13.48
N ALA A 442 -4.21 -23.54 13.15
CA ALA A 442 -5.36 -24.18 12.52
C ALA A 442 -6.62 -24.06 13.38
N ARG A 443 -6.52 -24.29 14.70
CA ARG A 443 -7.62 -24.10 15.65
C ARG A 443 -8.12 -22.66 15.71
N SER A 444 -7.24 -21.67 15.53
CA SER A 444 -7.64 -20.25 15.50
C SER A 444 -8.55 -19.90 14.31
N PHE A 445 -8.51 -20.69 13.24
CA PHE A 445 -9.45 -20.63 12.11
C PHE A 445 -10.66 -21.56 12.30
N GLY A 446 -10.79 -22.24 13.44
CA GLY A 446 -11.88 -23.18 13.75
C GLY A 446 -11.67 -24.59 13.22
N LEU A 447 -10.50 -24.88 12.64
CA LEU A 447 -10.20 -26.20 12.07
C LEU A 447 -9.83 -27.18 13.19
N LYS A 448 -10.47 -28.35 13.19
CA LYS A 448 -10.20 -29.42 14.16
C LYS A 448 -8.88 -30.14 13.88
N GLU A 449 -8.56 -30.30 12.60
CA GLU A 449 -7.33 -30.92 12.12
C GLU A 449 -6.59 -29.94 11.23
N ARG A 450 -5.26 -29.97 11.27
CA ARG A 450 -4.43 -29.12 10.41
C ARG A 450 -4.58 -29.56 8.94
N PRO A 451 -4.86 -28.65 8.02
CA PRO A 451 -4.73 -28.92 6.59
C PRO A 451 -3.26 -29.18 6.21
N ASP A 452 -3.03 -30.01 5.19
CA ASP A 452 -1.71 -30.19 4.62
C ASP A 452 -1.29 -28.92 3.87
N VAL A 453 -0.22 -28.27 4.34
CA VAL A 453 0.37 -27.10 3.68
C VAL A 453 1.81 -27.41 3.35
N ASP A 454 2.15 -27.36 2.07
CA ASP A 454 3.53 -27.42 1.60
C ASP A 454 4.26 -26.11 1.97
N ILE A 455 4.70 -26.00 3.23
CA ILE A 455 5.58 -24.92 3.69
C ILE A 455 6.99 -25.26 3.17
N ARG A 456 7.53 -24.45 2.25
CA ARG A 456 8.90 -24.63 1.73
C ARG A 456 9.89 -24.04 2.74
N ILE A 457 10.14 -24.77 3.82
CA ILE A 457 11.16 -24.39 4.81
C ILE A 457 12.53 -24.38 4.12
N GLY A 458 13.05 -23.17 3.87
CA GLY A 458 14.35 -22.96 3.27
C GLY A 458 15.48 -23.23 4.28
N PHE A 459 15.87 -24.50 4.43
CA PHE A 459 17.23 -24.90 4.79
C PHE A 459 17.57 -26.25 4.13
N SER A 460 18.67 -26.24 3.36
CA SER A 460 19.46 -27.34 2.78
C SER A 460 18.79 -28.69 2.49
N LYS A 461 18.92 -29.11 1.22
CA LYS A 461 18.87 -30.52 0.78
C LYS A 461 19.44 -31.47 1.84
N LYS A 462 18.62 -32.41 2.34
CA LYS A 462 19.00 -33.82 2.55
C LYS A 462 17.75 -34.67 2.81
N HIS A 463 17.58 -35.66 1.93
CA HIS A 463 16.73 -36.85 2.03
C HIS A 463 15.22 -36.70 2.26
N ARG A 464 14.47 -36.55 1.16
CA ARG A 464 13.28 -37.39 0.94
C ARG A 464 13.74 -38.63 0.17
N PRO A 465 13.50 -39.88 0.64
CA PRO A 465 13.63 -41.04 -0.23
C PRO A 465 12.56 -40.90 -1.30
N ARG A 466 12.98 -40.72 -2.55
CA ARG A 466 12.07 -40.71 -3.70
C ARG A 466 11.31 -42.05 -3.70
N LYS A 467 9.98 -41.99 -3.65
CA LYS A 467 9.02 -43.06 -4.02
C LYS A 467 9.11 -43.43 -5.52
N ARG A 468 10.33 -43.63 -6.03
CA ARG A 468 10.64 -44.21 -7.33
C ARG A 468 11.68 -45.34 -7.25
N ALA A 469 12.22 -45.65 -6.05
CA ALA A 469 13.06 -46.83 -5.85
C ALA A 469 12.27 -48.12 -5.51
N ALA A 470 11.02 -48.01 -5.04
CA ALA A 470 10.17 -49.17 -4.74
C ALA A 470 9.58 -49.84 -6.00
N ALA A 471 9.55 -49.15 -7.14
CA ALA A 471 9.13 -49.74 -8.41
C ALA A 471 10.26 -50.45 -9.16
N MET A 472 11.54 -50.09 -8.91
CA MET A 472 12.69 -50.72 -9.57
C MET A 472 13.27 -51.90 -8.77
N LEU A 473 12.86 -52.10 -7.52
CA LEU A 473 13.24 -53.26 -6.70
C LEU A 473 12.21 -54.40 -6.71
N ALA A 474 11.04 -54.19 -7.35
CA ALA A 474 10.03 -55.23 -7.55
C ALA A 474 10.22 -56.02 -8.87
N GLU A 475 11.06 -55.52 -9.78
CA GLU A 475 11.35 -56.17 -11.08
C GLU A 475 12.67 -56.98 -11.10
N SER A 476 13.46 -56.97 -10.01
CA SER A 476 14.76 -57.66 -9.94
C SER A 476 14.78 -58.95 -9.11
N THR A 477 13.63 -59.44 -8.64
CA THR A 477 13.52 -60.74 -7.94
C THR A 477 12.66 -61.71 -8.75
N GLY A 478 13.23 -62.30 -9.79
CA GLY A 478 12.51 -63.26 -10.63
C GLY A 478 13.36 -63.94 -11.69
N SER A 479 14.54 -64.47 -11.33
CA SER A 479 15.33 -65.35 -12.21
C SER A 479 16.42 -66.11 -11.42
N VAL A 480 16.03 -67.06 -10.58
CA VAL A 480 16.97 -68.13 -10.15
C VAL A 480 16.83 -69.29 -11.12
N LYS A 481 17.90 -69.53 -11.87
CA LYS A 481 18.08 -70.72 -12.70
C LYS A 481 18.03 -71.98 -11.82
N HIS A 482 17.10 -72.88 -12.10
CA HIS A 482 17.30 -74.30 -11.79
C HIS A 482 18.25 -74.89 -12.84
N LEU A 483 19.30 -75.55 -12.36
CA LEU A 483 20.19 -76.39 -13.16
C LEU A 483 20.53 -77.63 -12.31
N LYS A 484 20.60 -78.76 -13.01
CA LYS A 484 20.83 -80.16 -12.58
C LYS A 484 19.53 -80.91 -12.28
N SER A 485 19.22 -82.03 -12.92
CA SER A 485 19.99 -83.00 -13.72
C SER A 485 19.12 -83.61 -14.80
#